data_AF-A0A3L8D3U9-F1
#
_entry.id   AF-A0A3L8D3U9-F1
#
_cell.length_a   1.000
_cell.length_b   1.000
_cell.length_c   1.000
_cell.angle_alpha   90.00
_cell.angle_beta   90.00
_cell.angle_gamma   90.00
#
_symmetry.space_group_name_H-M   'P 1'
#
loop_
_entity.id
_entity.type
_entity.pdbx_description
1 polymer ?
#
loop_
_entity_poly.entity_id
_entity_poly.type
_entity_poly.pdbx_seq_one_letter_code
_entity_poly.pdbx_strand_id
1 'polypeptide(L)'
;MNLDFDKGRYAILYEMYSRFRKAYYGCDCDETFLTTINFLIRGPFVVIDCSRLKESIKSATVDVRLEFDCKENVPDNTTAYCLIIYDRVVEYSPLTNVVRRIT
;
A
#
# COMPACT_ATOMS: atom_id res chain seq x y z
N MET A 1 2.47 9.41 -9.71
CA MET A 1 1.80 8.52 -10.69
C MET A 1 0.95 9.39 -11.60
N ASN A 2 0.93 9.16 -12.92
CA ASN A 2 0.16 10.00 -13.85
C ASN A 2 -1.13 9.29 -14.26
N LEU A 3 -2.16 9.42 -13.42
CA LEU A 3 -3.47 8.80 -13.61
C LEU A 3 -4.34 9.62 -14.55
N ASP A 4 -5.07 8.93 -15.42
CA ASP A 4 -6.03 9.53 -16.35
C ASP A 4 -7.18 8.53 -16.53
N PHE A 5 -8.30 8.76 -15.85
CA PHE A 5 -9.43 7.85 -15.86
C PHE A 5 -10.15 7.85 -17.21
N ASP A 6 -10.23 9.01 -17.86
CA ASP A 6 -10.84 9.19 -19.18
C ASP A 6 -10.07 8.41 -20.25
N LYS A 7 -8.73 8.33 -20.13
CA LYS A 7 -7.87 7.57 -21.05
C LYS A 7 -7.54 6.16 -20.59
N GLY A 8 -8.21 5.63 -19.56
CA GLY A 8 -8.00 4.26 -19.10
C GLY A 8 -6.66 4.01 -18.39
N ARG A 9 -5.91 5.06 -18.01
CA ARG A 9 -4.62 4.93 -17.30
C ARG A 9 -4.77 4.58 -15.81
N TYR A 10 -5.97 4.21 -15.37
CA TYR A 10 -6.23 3.66 -14.04
C TYR A 10 -5.82 2.18 -13.92
N ALA A 11 -5.52 1.50 -15.03
CA ALA A 11 -5.16 0.08 -15.03
C ALA A 11 -4.00 -0.24 -14.07
N ILE A 12 -3.07 0.70 -13.90
CA ILE A 12 -1.97 0.59 -12.94
C ILE A 12 -2.47 0.48 -11.49
N LEU A 13 -3.57 1.15 -11.13
CA LEU A 13 -4.17 1.04 -9.80
C LEU A 13 -4.75 -0.35 -9.58
N TYR A 14 -5.42 -0.89 -10.59
CA TYR A 14 -5.98 -2.23 -10.52
C TYR A 14 -4.88 -3.29 -10.44
N GLU A 15 -3.78 -3.13 -11.18
CA GLU A 15 -2.62 -4.02 -11.09
C GLU A 15 -1.98 -3.99 -9.70
N MET A 16 -1.79 -2.80 -9.12
CA MET A 16 -1.25 -2.65 -7.77
C MET A 16 -2.17 -3.31 -6.72
N TYR A 17 -3.48 -3.11 -6.86
CA TYR A 17 -4.48 -3.79 -6.05
C TYR A 17 -4.44 -5.31 -6.19
N SER A 18 -4.44 -5.83 -7.42
CA SER A 18 -4.54 -7.27 -7.67
C SER A 18 -3.36 -8.04 -7.10
N ARG A 19 -2.18 -7.40 -7.11
CA ARG A 19 -0.94 -7.97 -6.59
C ARG A 19 -0.82 -7.89 -5.06
N PHE A 20 -1.54 -7.00 -4.41
CA PHE A 20 -1.44 -6.74 -2.97
C PHE A 20 -1.59 -8.02 -2.14
N ARG A 21 -2.68 -8.78 -2.37
CA ARG A 21 -3.02 -9.95 -1.56
C ARG A 21 -1.92 -11.02 -1.63
N LYS A 22 -1.44 -11.30 -2.84
CA LYS A 22 -0.35 -12.25 -3.08
C LYS A 22 0.94 -11.78 -2.43
N ALA A 23 1.29 -10.49 -2.58
CA ALA A 23 2.50 -9.93 -2.00
C ALA A 23 2.48 -9.93 -0.46
N TYR A 24 1.34 -9.61 0.15
CA TYR A 24 1.21 -9.48 1.60
C TYR A 24 1.04 -10.84 2.31
N TYR A 25 0.19 -11.73 1.81
CA TYR A 25 -0.10 -13.01 2.46
C TYR A 25 0.79 -14.17 1.97
N GLY A 26 1.54 -13.99 0.88
CA GLY A 26 2.31 -15.07 0.27
C GLY A 26 1.46 -16.22 -0.28
N CYS A 27 0.15 -16.03 -0.50
CA CYS A 27 -0.70 -17.07 -1.11
C CYS A 27 -0.70 -16.99 -2.65
N ASP A 28 -0.71 -18.14 -3.31
CA ASP A 28 -0.93 -18.29 -4.77
C ASP A 28 -2.42 -18.14 -5.15
N CYS A 29 -3.08 -17.21 -4.47
CA CYS A 29 -4.47 -16.85 -4.66
C CYS A 29 -4.56 -15.78 -5.76
N ASP A 30 -4.66 -16.20 -7.03
CA ASP A 30 -4.79 -15.28 -8.17
C ASP A 30 -6.17 -14.59 -8.24
N GLU A 31 -7.10 -14.96 -7.34
CA GLU A 31 -8.42 -14.34 -7.23
C GLU A 31 -8.37 -13.00 -6.49
N THR A 32 -8.55 -11.94 -7.27
CA THR A 32 -8.90 -10.60 -6.81
C THR A 32 -10.34 -10.55 -6.31
N PHE A 33 -10.58 -9.93 -5.15
CA PHE A 33 -11.93 -9.83 -4.59
C PHE A 33 -12.86 -8.93 -5.43
N LEU A 34 -12.34 -7.83 -5.97
CA LEU A 34 -13.07 -6.96 -6.88
C LEU A 34 -12.62 -7.22 -8.31
N THR A 35 -13.59 -7.40 -9.21
CA THR A 35 -13.34 -7.27 -10.65
C THR A 35 -12.93 -5.84 -11.00
N THR A 36 -12.31 -5.63 -12.16
CA THR A 36 -11.89 -4.29 -12.62
C THR A 36 -13.04 -3.28 -12.61
N ILE A 37 -14.24 -3.70 -13.02
CA ILE A 37 -15.44 -2.84 -13.02
C ILE A 37 -15.84 -2.46 -11.59
N ASN A 38 -15.91 -3.45 -10.69
CA ASN A 38 -16.29 -3.19 -9.29
C ASN A 38 -15.25 -2.34 -8.56
N PHE A 39 -13.97 -2.48 -8.89
CA PHE A 39 -12.89 -1.63 -8.39
C PHE A 39 -13.09 -0.17 -8.78
N LEU A 40 -13.48 0.10 -10.02
CA LEU A 40 -13.75 1.47 -10.49
C LEU A 40 -14.98 2.09 -9.81
N ILE A 41 -16.06 1.34 -9.68
CA ILE A 41 -17.33 1.84 -9.13
C ILE A 41 -17.22 2.13 -7.63
N ARG A 42 -16.56 1.24 -6.87
CA ARG A 42 -16.49 1.33 -5.40
C ARG A 42 -15.41 2.29 -4.89
N GLY A 43 -14.68 2.92 -5.79
CA GLY A 43 -13.57 3.80 -5.47
C GLY A 43 -12.24 3.07 -5.68
N PRO A 44 -11.40 3.54 -6.60
CA PRO A 44 -10.07 2.97 -6.79
C PRO A 44 -9.19 3.32 -5.59
N PHE A 45 -8.63 2.31 -4.93
CA PHE A 45 -7.63 2.50 -3.88
C PHE A 45 -6.23 2.32 -4.45
N VAL A 46 -5.31 3.13 -3.95
CA VAL A 46 -3.90 3.10 -4.35
C VAL A 46 -3.15 2.21 -3.37
N VAL A 47 -2.70 1.04 -3.84
CA VAL A 47 -1.83 0.17 -3.04
C VAL A 47 -0.38 0.47 -3.37
N ILE A 48 0.38 1.03 -2.43
CA ILE A 48 1.82 1.27 -2.60
C ILE A 48 2.59 0.18 -1.86
N ASP A 49 3.14 -0.78 -2.61
CA ASP A 49 4.00 -1.81 -2.06
C ASP A 49 5.41 -1.23 -1.77
N CYS A 50 5.68 -0.98 -0.49
CA CYS A 50 6.97 -0.51 0.00
C CYS A 50 7.90 -1.65 0.47
N SER A 51 7.49 -2.93 0.41
CA SER A 51 8.24 -4.06 0.95
C SER A 51 9.62 -4.25 0.32
N ARG A 52 9.78 -3.80 -0.92
CA ARG A 52 11.02 -3.91 -1.70
C ARG A 52 11.91 -2.69 -1.61
N LEU A 53 11.47 -1.62 -0.95
CA LEU A 53 12.36 -0.50 -0.67
C LEU A 53 13.41 -1.01 0.31
N LYS A 54 14.68 -0.94 -0.10
CA LYS A 54 15.79 -1.23 0.82
C LYS A 54 15.58 -0.35 2.05
N GLU A 55 15.33 -0.94 3.21
CA GLU A 55 15.48 -0.21 4.47
C GLU A 55 16.92 0.32 4.45
N SER A 56 17.08 1.61 4.17
CA SER A 56 18.39 2.20 4.35
C SER A 56 18.75 2.00 5.81
N ILE A 57 19.96 1.53 6.10
CA ILE A 57 20.51 1.23 7.44
C ILE A 57 20.50 2.46 8.38
N LYS A 58 19.92 3.59 7.96
CA LYS A 58 19.70 4.75 8.81
C LYS A 58 18.50 4.47 9.72
N SER A 59 18.77 4.46 11.02
CA SER A 59 17.80 4.36 12.11
C SER A 59 16.84 5.55 12.22
N ALA A 60 16.51 6.19 11.10
CA ALA A 60 15.62 7.34 11.03
C ALA A 60 14.16 6.85 10.91
N THR A 61 13.24 7.69 11.39
CA THR A 61 11.79 7.50 11.20
C THR A 61 11.46 7.40 9.72
N VAL A 62 10.69 6.37 9.32
CA VAL A 62 10.11 6.29 7.98
C VAL A 62 9.05 7.38 7.87
N ASP A 63 9.30 8.39 7.05
CA ASP A 63 8.33 9.44 6.74
C ASP A 63 7.61 9.08 5.44
N VAL A 64 6.28 9.11 5.46
CA VAL A 64 5.43 8.83 4.30
C VAL A 64 4.64 10.10 3.97
N ARG A 65 4.96 10.70 2.83
CA ARG A 65 4.24 11.86 2.29
C ARG A 65 3.46 11.46 1.04
N LEU A 66 2.17 11.74 1.05
CA LEU A 66 1.27 11.54 -0.09
C LEU A 66 0.83 12.91 -0.60
N GLU A 67 0.98 13.14 -1.90
CA GLU A 67 0.54 14.36 -2.58
C GLU A 67 -0.41 14.00 -3.71
N PHE A 68 -1.52 14.71 -3.80
CA PHE A 68 -2.52 14.56 -4.84
C PHE A 68 -2.61 15.85 -5.62
N ASP A 69 -2.50 15.75 -6.93
CA ASP A 69 -2.81 16.81 -7.85
C ASP A 69 -4.05 16.37 -8.66
N CYS A 70 -5.11 17.16 -8.59
CA CYS A 70 -6.41 16.84 -9.15
C CYS A 70 -6.72 17.78 -10.31
N LYS A 71 -7.24 17.23 -11.41
CA LYS A 71 -7.66 18.00 -12.59
C LYS A 71 -8.77 19.02 -12.27
N GLU A 72 -9.58 18.70 -11.27
CA GLU A 72 -10.69 19.52 -10.78
C GLU A 72 -10.58 19.67 -9.27
N ASN A 73 -11.27 20.67 -8.71
CA ASN A 73 -11.30 20.89 -7.27
C ASN A 73 -11.90 19.66 -6.57
N VAL A 74 -11.24 19.21 -5.50
CA VAL A 74 -11.78 18.19 -4.62
C VAL A 74 -13.06 18.75 -3.97
N PRO A 75 -14.21 18.04 -4.03
CA PRO A 75 -15.46 18.53 -3.45
C PRO A 75 -15.36 18.80 -1.94
N ASP A 76 -16.16 19.73 -1.45
CA ASP A 76 -16.29 20.01 -0.02
C ASP A 76 -16.67 18.74 0.76
N ASN A 77 -16.19 18.63 1.99
CA ASN A 77 -16.39 17.47 2.88
C ASN A 77 -15.79 16.14 2.37
N THR A 78 -14.84 16.18 1.44
CA THR A 78 -14.07 14.98 1.06
C THR A 78 -13.08 14.60 2.16
N THR A 79 -13.08 13.32 2.56
CA THR A 79 -12.11 12.76 3.51
C THR A 79 -11.26 11.70 2.81
N ALA A 80 -9.94 11.79 2.95
CA ALA A 80 -9.02 10.76 2.52
C ALA A 80 -8.64 9.85 3.70
N TYR A 81 -8.65 8.54 3.47
CA TYR A 81 -8.23 7.54 4.44
C TYR A 81 -6.93 6.89 3.97
N CYS A 82 -6.00 6.65 4.90
CA CYS A 82 -4.77 5.93 4.64
C CYS A 82 -4.61 4.82 5.67
N LEU A 83 -4.31 3.60 5.20
CA LEU A 83 -3.96 2.46 6.04
C LEU A 83 -2.50 2.11 5.76
N ILE A 84 -1.66 2.20 6.80
CA ILE A 84 -0.26 1.78 6.73
C ILE A 84 -0.15 0.42 7.39
N ILE A 85 0.31 -0.57 6.62
CA ILE A 85 0.57 -1.92 7.11
C ILE A 85 2.08 -2.14 7.02
N TYR A 86 2.67 -2.54 8.13
CA TYR A 86 4.10 -2.79 8.24
C TYR A 86 4.34 -3.88 9.28
N ASP A 87 5.10 -4.90 8.91
CA ASP A 87 5.50 -5.96 9.82
C ASP A 87 6.93 -5.70 10.36
N ARG A 88 7.17 -6.16 11.59
CA ARG A 88 8.53 -6.27 12.13
C ARG A 88 8.65 -7.61 12.83
N VAL A 89 9.69 -8.35 12.49
CA VAL A 89 10.08 -9.54 13.23
C VAL A 89 11.12 -9.14 14.28
N VAL A 90 10.85 -9.48 15.53
CA VAL A 90 11.77 -9.28 16.65
C VAL A 90 12.05 -10.62 17.34
N GLU A 91 13.29 -10.82 17.75
CA GLU A 91 13.68 -11.94 18.60
C GLU A 91 13.47 -11.53 20.06
N TYR A 92 12.77 -12.38 20.82
CA TYR A 92 12.62 -12.21 22.25
C TYR A 92 13.34 -13.35 22.98
N SER A 93 14.22 -13.01 23.93
CA SER A 93 14.86 -13.96 24.85
C SER A 93 14.15 -13.98 26.19
N PRO A 94 13.33 -15.01 26.52
CA PRO A 94 12.55 -15.04 27.75
C PRO A 94 13.37 -15.06 29.04
N LEU A 95 14.59 -15.61 28.98
CA LEU A 95 15.48 -15.72 30.14
C LEU A 95 16.13 -14.39 30.54
N THR A 96 16.29 -13.47 29.58
CA THR A 96 16.95 -12.18 29.79
C THR A 96 16.01 -10.99 29.60
N ASN A 97 14.77 -11.25 29.16
CA ASN A 97 13.78 -10.27 28.73
C ASN A 97 14.30 -9.31 27.64
N VAL A 98 15.33 -9.72 26.89
CA VAL A 98 15.91 -8.92 25.81
C VAL A 98 15.09 -9.08 24.53
N VAL A 99 14.77 -7.96 23.88
CA VAL A 99 14.17 -7.91 22.54
C VAL A 99 15.21 -7.41 21.55
N ARG A 100 15.45 -8.13 20.45
CA ARG A 100 16.36 -7.76 19.36
C ARG A 100 15.61 -7.66 18.05
N ARG A 101 16.04 -6.77 17.15
CA ARG A 101 15.57 -6.80 15.76
C ARG A 101 16.28 -7.94 15.04
N ILE A 102 15.51 -8.72 14.27
CA ILE A 102 16.06 -9.69 13.33
C ILE A 102 16.28 -8.92 12.02
N THR A 103 17.54 -8.63 11.68
CA THR A 103 17.94 -8.04 10.39
C THR A 103 18.19 -9.11 9.35
#